data_AF-A0A7V3CWQ6-F1
#
_entry.id   AF-A0A7V3CWQ6-F1
#
_cell.length_a   1.000
_cell.length_b   1.000
_cell.length_c   1.000
_cell.angle_alpha   90.00
_cell.angle_beta   90.00
_cell.angle_gamma   90.00
#
_symmetry.space_group_name_H-M   'P 1'
#
loop_
_entity.id
_entity.type
_entity.pdbx_description
1 polymer ?
#
loop_
_entity_poly.entity_id
_entity_poly.type
_entity_poly.pdbx_seq_one_letter_code
_entity_poly.pdbx_strand_id
1 'polypeptide(L)'
;MLTGYENTGGSGCWVFLGSVLNKNNLPYLKRLIYFGDRVAIDSVKIENDTIKVYSLVHREEDGLCCPSLPFVFLIKNESGDLIQLNDKPKAQ
;
A
#
# COMPACT_ATOMS: atom_id res chain seq x y z
N MET A 1 34.98 -8.49 -18.95
CA MET A 1 33.92 -7.48 -19.13
C MET A 1 32.61 -8.13 -18.71
N LEU A 2 32.18 -7.90 -17.47
CA LEU A 2 30.91 -8.41 -16.96
C LEU A 2 29.86 -7.33 -17.22
N THR A 3 28.98 -7.56 -18.18
CA THR A 3 27.79 -6.73 -18.36
C THR A 3 26.75 -7.19 -17.34
N GLY A 4 26.82 -6.63 -16.12
CA GLY A 4 25.71 -6.72 -15.17
C GLY A 4 24.64 -5.73 -15.58
N TYR A 5 23.47 -6.22 -15.95
CA TYR A 5 22.27 -5.40 -16.10
C TYR A 5 21.62 -5.30 -14.73
N GLU A 6 21.85 -4.20 -14.02
CA GLU A 6 21.06 -3.87 -12.83
C GLU A 6 19.76 -3.24 -13.29
N ASN A 7 18.71 -4.05 -13.39
CA ASN A 7 17.36 -3.50 -13.36
C ASN A 7 17.12 -3.05 -11.92
N THR A 8 17.47 -1.80 -11.61
CA THR A 8 17.08 -1.19 -10.33
C THR A 8 15.56 -1.11 -10.18
N GLY A 9 14.80 -1.45 -11.23
CA GLY A 9 13.51 -2.15 -11.13
C GLY A 9 12.44 -1.37 -10.40
N GLY A 10 12.55 -0.04 -10.34
CA GLY A 10 11.46 0.80 -9.86
C GLY A 10 10.33 0.70 -10.87
N SER A 11 9.19 0.15 -10.49
CA SER A 11 7.98 0.14 -11.34
C SER A 11 7.55 1.56 -11.72
N GLY A 12 7.97 2.57 -10.94
CA GLY A 12 7.45 3.93 -11.02
C GLY A 12 5.99 4.02 -10.58
N CYS A 13 5.45 2.98 -9.94
CA CYS A 13 4.07 2.90 -9.52
C CYS A 13 3.96 2.96 -8.00
N TRP A 14 3.55 4.12 -7.49
CA TRP A 14 3.27 4.32 -6.07
C TRP A 14 1.81 4.02 -5.77
N VAL A 15 1.58 3.17 -4.77
CA VAL A 15 0.22 2.80 -4.34
C VAL A 15 -0.19 3.64 -3.15
N PHE A 16 -1.35 4.27 -3.26
CA PHE A 16 -1.96 5.05 -2.20
C PHE A 16 -3.40 4.60 -1.96
N LEU A 17 -3.84 4.64 -0.70
CA LEU A 17 -5.25 4.57 -0.33
C LEU A 17 -5.74 5.96 0.07
N GLY A 18 -6.74 6.47 -0.65
CA GLY A 18 -7.35 7.77 -0.38
C GLY A 18 -8.76 7.66 0.18
N SER A 19 -9.06 8.48 1.19
CA SER A 19 -10.43 8.74 1.63
C SER A 19 -10.94 10.00 0.94
N VAL A 20 -12.00 9.85 0.15
CA VAL A 20 -12.67 10.93 -0.56
C VAL A 20 -14.07 11.09 0.00
N LEU A 21 -14.37 12.27 0.53
CA LEU A 21 -15.68 12.62 1.07
C LEU A 21 -16.47 13.43 0.05
N ASN A 22 -17.79 13.24 0.02
CA ASN A 22 -18.67 14.17 -0.67
C ASN A 22 -18.92 15.38 0.24
N LYS A 23 -18.41 16.56 -0.16
CA LYS A 23 -18.67 17.84 0.51
C LYS A 23 -19.38 18.76 -0.48
N ASN A 24 -20.66 19.00 -0.25
CA ASN A 24 -21.51 19.84 -1.10
C ASN A 24 -21.54 19.39 -2.57
N ASN A 25 -21.72 18.09 -2.82
CA ASN A 25 -21.68 17.46 -4.15
C ASN A 25 -20.33 17.57 -4.88
N LEU A 26 -19.26 17.92 -4.16
CA LEU A 26 -17.89 17.92 -4.68
C LEU A 26 -17.03 16.87 -3.95
N PRO A 27 -16.16 16.13 -4.67
CA PRO A 27 -15.21 15.23 -4.05
C PRO A 27 -14.15 16.03 -3.29
N TYR A 28 -13.97 15.71 -2.02
CA TYR A 28 -12.95 16.28 -1.15
C TYR A 28 -12.03 15.17 -0.65
N LEU A 29 -10.79 15.15 -1.14
CA LEU A 29 -9.76 14.23 -0.66
C LEU A 29 -9.38 14.63 0.77
N LYS A 30 -9.72 13.80 1.75
CA LYS A 30 -9.48 14.08 3.17
C LYS A 30 -8.15 13.52 3.65
N ARG A 31 -7.81 12.28 3.26
CA ARG A 31 -6.61 11.59 3.73
C ARG A 31 -6.04 10.67 2.65
N LEU A 32 -4.71 10.54 2.64
CA LEU A 32 -3.98 9.55 1.85
C LEU A 32 -3.07 8.73 2.78
N ILE A 33 -3.02 7.42 2.56
CA ILE A 33 -2.03 6.50 3.13
C ILE A 33 -1.17 5.98 1.97
N TYR A 34 0.15 6.06 2.14
CA TYR A 34 1.10 5.54 1.15
C TYR A 34 1.50 4.10 1.49
N PHE A 35 1.28 3.19 0.55
CA PHE A 35 1.62 1.77 0.70
C PHE A 35 2.96 1.39 0.10
N GLY A 36 3.65 2.24 -0.64
CA GLY A 36 4.92 1.85 -1.28
C GLY A 36 4.86 1.87 -2.81
N ASP A 37 6.01 1.67 -3.43
CA ASP A 37 6.23 1.62 -4.88
C ASP A 37 6.26 0.18 -5.44
N ARG A 38 6.20 -0.82 -4.55
CA ARG A 38 6.22 -2.25 -4.90
C ARG A 38 5.31 -3.09 -4.00
N VAL A 39 4.07 -2.65 -3.91
CA VAL A 39 3.00 -3.39 -3.23
C VAL A 39 1.98 -3.81 -4.28
N ALA A 40 1.70 -5.10 -4.35
CA ALA A 40 0.60 -5.61 -5.17
C ALA A 40 -0.64 -5.71 -4.28
N ILE A 41 -1.75 -5.08 -4.68
CA ILE A 41 -3.01 -5.13 -3.93
C ILE A 41 -3.89 -6.20 -4.56
N ASP A 42 -4.25 -7.22 -3.78
CA ASP A 42 -5.11 -8.32 -4.24
C ASP A 42 -6.59 -7.98 -4.05
N SER A 43 -6.95 -7.46 -2.87
CA SER A 43 -8.33 -7.08 -2.56
C SER A 43 -8.42 -6.12 -1.39
N VAL A 44 -9.55 -5.42 -1.33
CA VAL A 44 -9.91 -4.52 -0.23
C VAL A 44 -11.25 -4.94 0.34
N LYS A 45 -11.33 -5.08 1.67
CA LYS A 45 -12.58 -5.36 2.40
C LYS A 45 -12.79 -4.31 3.47
N ILE A 46 -14.05 -3.97 3.73
CA ILE A 46 -14.42 -3.02 4.78
C ILE A 46 -15.37 -3.75 5.72
N GLU A 47 -14.98 -3.90 6.98
CA GLU A 47 -15.70 -4.62 8.02
C GLU A 47 -15.60 -3.83 9.34
N ASN A 48 -16.73 -3.48 9.95
CA ASN A 48 -16.78 -2.80 11.26
C ASN A 48 -15.82 -1.60 11.38
N ASP A 49 -15.93 -0.63 10.46
CA ASP A 49 -15.08 0.57 10.35
C ASP A 49 -13.58 0.30 10.16
N THR A 50 -13.21 -0.94 9.85
CA THR A 50 -11.85 -1.35 9.53
C THR A 50 -11.77 -1.75 8.06
N ILE A 51 -10.86 -1.12 7.35
CA ILE A 51 -10.48 -1.45 5.98
C ILE A 51 -9.30 -2.42 6.06
N LYS A 52 -9.49 -3.61 5.51
CA LYS A 52 -8.46 -4.65 5.34
C LYS A 52 -8.01 -4.63 3.89
N VAL A 53 -6.73 -4.35 3.66
CA VAL A 53 -6.13 -4.36 2.34
C VAL A 53 -5.20 -5.56 2.24
N TYR A 54 -5.62 -6.57 1.49
CA TYR A 54 -4.85 -7.78 1.22
C TYR A 54 -3.85 -7.49 0.10
N SER A 55 -2.60 -7.82 0.34
CA SER A 55 -1.50 -7.43 -0.55
C SER A 55 -0.32 -8.38 -0.50
N LEU A 56 0.57 -8.25 -1.48
CA LEU A 56 1.93 -8.76 -1.45
C LEU A 56 2.91 -7.59 -1.26
N VAL A 57 3.83 -7.74 -0.31
CA VAL A 57 4.94 -6.81 -0.04
C VAL A 57 6.28 -7.53 -0.19
N HIS A 58 7.37 -6.77 -0.22
CA HIS A 58 8.71 -7.33 -0.27
C HIS A 58 9.11 -7.99 1.06
N ARG A 59 9.74 -9.16 0.99
CA ARG A 59 10.61 -9.71 2.03
C ARG A 59 11.99 -9.05 1.95
N GLU A 60 12.75 -9.19 3.02
CA GLU A 60 14.17 -8.82 3.04
C GLU A 60 14.99 -9.60 2.00
N GLU A 61 14.61 -10.86 1.77
CA GLU A 61 15.25 -11.77 0.82
C GLU A 61 14.72 -11.62 -0.61
N ASP A 62 13.63 -10.86 -0.80
CA ASP A 62 13.08 -10.65 -2.14
C ASP A 62 14.03 -9.78 -2.94
N GLY A 63 14.40 -10.25 -4.13
CA GLY A 63 15.04 -9.40 -5.12
C GLY A 63 14.17 -8.15 -5.36
N LEU A 64 14.80 -7.03 -5.70
CA LEU A 64 14.13 -5.73 -5.91
C LEU A 64 13.02 -5.74 -6.99
N CYS A 65 12.73 -6.87 -7.64
CA CYS A 65 11.81 -6.97 -8.76
C CYS A 65 10.38 -7.38 -8.37
N CYS A 66 10.18 -8.23 -7.36
CA CYS A 66 8.87 -8.86 -7.12
C CYS A 66 8.52 -9.04 -5.63
N PRO A 67 7.40 -8.49 -5.12
CA PRO A 67 6.90 -8.79 -3.78
C PRO A 67 6.43 -10.26 -3.68
N SER A 68 6.81 -10.96 -2.61
CA SER A 68 6.37 -12.35 -2.36
C SER A 68 5.69 -12.58 -1.01
N LEU A 69 5.67 -11.59 -0.11
CA LEU A 69 5.11 -11.74 1.24
C LEU A 69 3.64 -11.31 1.30
N PRO A 70 2.71 -12.23 1.61
CA PRO A 70 1.35 -11.84 1.95
C PRO A 70 1.32 -10.95 3.19
N PHE A 71 0.70 -9.78 3.05
CA PHE A 71 0.53 -8.81 4.11
C PHE A 71 -0.84 -8.17 4.05
N VAL A 72 -1.46 -7.95 5.21
CA VAL A 72 -2.76 -7.30 5.32
C VAL A 72 -2.58 -5.98 6.04
N PHE A 73 -2.81 -4.86 5.36
CA PHE A 73 -2.90 -3.57 6.03
C PHE A 73 -4.25 -3.47 6.74
N LEU A 74 -4.19 -3.12 8.02
CA LEU A 74 -5.36 -2.84 8.84
C LEU A 74 -5.48 -1.33 8.99
N ILE A 75 -6.59 -0.76 8.54
CA ILE A 75 -6.78 0.68 8.51
C ILE A 75 -8.11 0.99 9.16
N LYS A 76 -8.09 1.78 10.22
CA LYS A 76 -9.31 2.29 10.82
C LYS A 76 -9.79 3.51 10.05
N ASN A 77 -11.08 3.58 9.77
CA ASN A 77 -11.71 4.75 9.20
C ASN A 77 -12.45 5.52 10.30
N GLU A 78 -11.91 6.67 10.71
CA GLU A 78 -12.55 7.55 11.68
C GLU A 78 -13.14 8.78 10.96
N SER A 79 -14.39 8.65 10.50
CA SER A 79 -15.11 9.71 9.77
C SER A 79 -14.34 10.24 8.55
N GLY A 80 -13.64 9.35 7.84
CA GLY A 80 -12.82 9.67 6.67
C GLY A 80 -11.37 10.05 6.99
N ASP A 81 -10.96 10.11 8.26
CA ASP A 81 -9.54 10.10 8.60
C ASP A 81 -9.07 8.65 8.67
N LEU A 82 -8.12 8.30 7.81
CA LEU A 82 -7.60 6.95 7.68
C LEU A 82 -6.38 6.78 8.57
N ILE A 83 -6.45 5.81 9.48
CA ILE A 83 -5.38 5.50 10.43
C ILE A 83 -4.89 4.08 10.17
N GLN A 84 -3.65 3.94 9.72
CA GLN A 84 -3.01 2.62 9.60
C GLN A 84 -2.67 2.09 10.99
N LEU A 85 -3.09 0.87 11.28
CA LEU A 85 -2.98 0.24 12.60
C LEU A 85 -1.75 -0.68 12.72
N ASN A 86 -1.17 -1.10 11.60
CA ASN A 86 -0.01 -1.98 11.57
C ASN A 86 1.02 -1.50 10.54
N ASP A 87 2.30 -1.61 10.88
CA ASP A 87 3.39 -1.27 9.98
C ASP A 87 3.80 -2.46 9.12
N LYS A 88 4.24 -2.16 7.90
CA LYS A 88 4.89 -3.16 7.05
C LYS A 88 6.14 -3.70 7.75
N PRO A 89 6.48 -4.98 7.52
CA PRO A 89 7.80 -5.48 7.92
C PRO A 89 8.88 -4.60 7.29
N LYS A 90 9.85 -4.17 8.10
CA LYS A 90 11.01 -3.40 7.63
C LYS A 90 11.91 -4.37 6.86
N ALA A 91 12.25 -4.03 5.62
CA ALA A 91 13.46 -4.58 5.02
C ALA A 91 14.65 -3.91 5.74
N GLN A 92 15.51 -4.71 6.37
CA GLN A 92 16.66 -4.21 7.12
C GLN A 92 17.87 -4.00 6.19
#